data_AF-A0A0F9TXL4-F1
#
_entry.id   AF-A0A0F9TXL4-F1
#
_cell.length_a   1.000
_cell.length_b   1.000
_cell.length_c   1.000
_cell.angle_alpha   90.00
_cell.angle_beta   90.00
_cell.angle_gamma   90.00
#
_symmetry.space_group_name_H-M   'P 1'
#
loop_
_entity.id
_entity.type
_entity.pdbx_description
1 polymer ?
#
loop_
_entity_poly.entity_id
_entity_poly.type
_entity_poly.pdbx_seq_one_letter_code
_entity_poly.pdbx_strand_id
1 'polypeptide(L)' 'MKINDRVRVGDSIDDSNPIDSELIGQIATVIKIDESEAPSVTVEFKLGNIESFWPEELTKVR' A
#
# COMPACT_ATOMS: atom_id res chain seq x y z
N MET A 1 8.16 4.05 6.75
CA MET A 1 7.48 4.68 5.59
C MET A 1 7.00 6.07 6.00
N LYS A 2 6.76 6.99 5.07
CA LYS A 2 6.25 8.35 5.37
C LYS A 2 5.25 8.80 4.30
N ILE A 3 4.38 9.75 4.67
CA ILE A 3 3.50 10.44 3.70
C ILE A 3 4.35 11.06 2.59
N ASN A 4 3.87 10.96 1.34
CA ASN A 4 4.54 11.30 0.09
C ASN A 4 5.66 10.33 -0.35
N ASP A 5 5.95 9.26 0.39
CA ASP A 5 6.83 8.20 -0.11
C ASP A 5 6.16 7.49 -1.29
N ARG A 6 6.97 7.12 -2.29
CA ARG A 6 6.55 6.21 -3.36
C ARG A 6 6.79 4.78 -2.91
N VAL A 7 5.77 3.94 -3.06
CA VAL A 7 5.80 2.54 -2.64
C VAL A 7 5.31 1.66 -3.77
N ARG A 8 5.84 0.44 -3.84
CA ARG A 8 5.38 -0.63 -4.72
C ARG A 8 4.57 -1.62 -3.91
N VAL A 9 3.40 -2.00 -4.42
CA VAL A 9 2.56 -3.05 -3.83
C VAL A 9 3.21 -4.40 -4.12
N GLY A 10 3.39 -5.21 -3.08
CA GLY A 10 3.87 -6.59 -3.15
C GLY A 10 2.72 -7.58 -3.28
N ASP A 11 3.04 -8.87 -3.16
CA ASP A 11 2.02 -9.91 -3.05
C ASP A 11 1.29 -9.83 -1.69
N SER A 12 0.04 -10.28 -1.67
CA SER A 12 -0.69 -10.45 -0.41
C SER A 12 0.01 -11.50 0.44
N ILE A 13 0.23 -11.16 1.71
CA ILE A 13 0.90 -12.04 2.68
C ILE A 13 -0.16 -12.84 3.47
N ASP A 14 -1.43 -12.45 3.40
CA ASP A 14 -2.56 -13.06 4.10
C ASP A 14 -3.69 -13.42 3.11
N ASP A 15 -3.96 -14.72 2.97
CA ASP A 15 -5.06 -15.26 2.16
C ASP A 15 -6.45 -14.75 2.62
N SER A 16 -6.54 -14.20 3.84
CA SER A 16 -7.77 -13.64 4.40
C SER A 16 -8.12 -12.25 3.85
N ASN A 17 -7.14 -11.54 3.28
CA ASN A 17 -7.34 -10.22 2.67
C ASN A 17 -6.58 -10.12 1.34
N PRO A 18 -7.10 -10.75 0.26
CA PRO A 18 -6.42 -10.80 -1.01
C PRO A 18 -6.30 -9.39 -1.61
N ILE A 19 -5.08 -9.01 -1.97
CA ILE A 19 -4.80 -7.82 -2.78
C ILE A 19 -5.29 -8.09 -4.21
N ASP A 20 -5.89 -7.08 -4.84
CA ASP A 20 -6.22 -7.18 -6.27
C ASP A 20 -4.93 -7.37 -7.09
N SER A 21 -4.90 -8.46 -7.85
CA SER A 21 -3.79 -8.82 -8.72
C SER A 21 -3.39 -7.72 -9.71
N GLU A 22 -4.31 -6.82 -10.09
CA GLU A 22 -4.00 -5.69 -10.97
C GLU A 22 -3.13 -4.63 -10.29
N LEU A 23 -3.12 -4.57 -8.96
CA LEU A 23 -2.37 -3.61 -8.15
C LEU A 23 -0.98 -4.11 -7.79
N ILE A 24 -0.78 -5.43 -7.72
CA ILE A 24 0.51 -6.04 -7.41
C ILE A 24 1.58 -5.55 -8.40
N GLY A 25 2.68 -5.03 -7.86
CA GLY A 25 3.80 -4.46 -8.62
C GLY A 25 3.61 -3.00 -9.06
N GLN A 26 2.41 -2.44 -8.95
CA GLN A 26 2.16 -1.02 -9.24
C GLN A 26 2.81 -0.10 -8.21
N ILE A 27 3.07 1.14 -8.63
CA ILE A 27 3.64 2.17 -7.76
C ILE A 27 2.56 3.17 -7.37
N ALA A 28 2.42 3.39 -6.07
CA ALA A 28 1.51 4.36 -5.47
C ALA A 28 2.27 5.36 -4.59
N THR A 29 1.58 6.41 -4.17
CA THR A 29 2.09 7.43 -3.25
C THR A 29 1.37 7.32 -1.92
N VAL A 30 2.10 7.28 -0.82
CA VAL A 30 1.51 7.22 0.52
C VAL A 30 0.83 8.54 0.86
N ILE A 31 -0.45 8.50 1.20
CA ILE A 31 -1.25 9.68 1.57
C ILE A 31 -1.65 9.68 3.05
N LYS A 32 -1.74 8.51 3.68
CA LYS A 32 -2.07 8.37 5.11
C LYS A 32 -1.39 7.13 5.70
N ILE A 33 -1.01 7.21 6.97
CA ILE A 33 -0.48 6.10 7.75
C ILE A 33 -1.29 6.03 9.05
N ASP A 34 -1.82 4.87 9.38
CA ASP A 34 -2.50 4.57 10.64
C ASP A 34 -1.62 3.61 11.44
N GLU A 35 -1.24 4.01 12.65
CA GLU A 35 -0.35 3.25 13.55
C GLU A 35 -1.11 2.69 14.77
N SER A 36 -2.44 2.56 14.66
CA SER A 36 -3.29 1.95 15.69
C SER A 36 -3.02 0.43 15.84
N GLU A 37 -3.82 -0.27 16.66
CA GLU A 37 -3.66 -1.72 16.91
C GLU A 37 -3.66 -2.59 15.64
N ALA A 38 -4.30 -2.13 14.56
CA ALA A 38 -4.22 -2.73 13.23
C ALA A 38 -3.58 -1.71 12.25
N PRO A 39 -2.25 -1.73 12.05
CA PRO A 39 -1.57 -0.71 11.27
C PRO A 39 -1.91 -0.82 9.79
N SER A 40 -2.14 0.32 9.14
CA SER A 40 -2.44 0.38 7.71
C SER A 40 -1.83 1.60 7.04
N VAL A 41 -1.60 1.49 5.73
CA VAL A 41 -1.07 2.56 4.89
C VAL A 41 -2.01 2.78 3.73
N THR A 42 -2.58 3.97 3.64
CA THR A 42 -3.40 4.38 2.50
C THR A 42 -2.51 5.03 1.45
N VAL A 43 -2.65 4.57 0.21
CA VAL A 43 -1.88 5.01 -0.94
C VAL A 43 -2.78 5.47 -2.07
N GLU A 44 -2.28 6.39 -2.90
CA GLU A 44 -2.93 6.88 -4.11
C GLU A 44 -2.14 6.46 -5.35
N PHE A 45 -2.81 5.85 -6.31
CA PHE A 45 -2.26 5.47 -7.61
C PHE A 45 -2.43 6.60 -8.64
N LYS A 46 -1.67 6.55 -9.74
CA LYS A 46 -1.65 7.62 -10.77
C LYS A 46 -3.01 7.99 -11.38
N LEU A 47 -4.00 7.10 -11.31
CA LEU A 47 -5.35 7.33 -11.84
C LEU A 47 -6.33 7.87 -10.78
N GLY A 48 -5.85 8.19 -9.58
CA GLY A 48 -6.69 8.67 -8.47
C GLY A 48 -7.37 7.55 -7.69
N ASN A 49 -7.07 6.28 -7.99
CA ASN A 49 -7.51 5.16 -7.15
C ASN A 49 -6.79 5.23 -5.80
N ILE A 50 -7.55 5.04 -4.73
CA ILE A 50 -7.04 5.11 -3.35
C ILE A 50 -7.36 3.79 -2.67
N GLU A 51 -6.36 3.18 -2.04
CA GLU A 51 -6.50 1.89 -1.37
C GLU A 51 -5.60 1.81 -0.14
N SER A 52 -5.97 0.93 0.80
CA SER A 52 -5.24 0.73 2.05
C SER A 52 -4.65 -0.66 2.10
N PHE A 53 -3.37 -0.73 2.46
CA PHE A 53 -2.61 -1.97 2.57
C PHE A 53 -1.96 -2.09 3.94
N TRP A 54 -1.56 -3.30 4.31
CA TRP A 54 -0.67 -3.49 5.43
C TRP A 54 0.71 -2.91 5.11
N PRO A 55 1.43 -2.35 6.10
CA PRO A 55 2.76 -1.78 5.87
C PRO A 55 3.76 -2.77 5.26
N GLU A 56 3.61 -4.06 5.54
CA GLU A 56 4.46 -5.16 5.07
C GLU A 56 4.20 -5.55 3.61
N GLU A 57 3.00 -5.29 3.09
CA GLU A 57 2.63 -5.49 1.68
C GLU A 57 3.22 -4.41 0.77
N LEU A 58 3.87 -3.39 1.34
CA LEU A 58 4.37 -2.23 0.61
C LEU A 58 5.89 -2.12 0.72
N THR A 59 6.56 -2.07 -0.42
CA THR A 59 8.01 -1.84 -0.50
C THR A 59 8.31 -0.42 -0.94
N LYS A 60 9.09 0.32 -0.14
CA LYS A 60 9.50 1.69 -0.50
C LYS A 60 10.41 1.70 -1.73
N VAL A 61 10.08 2.56 -2.70
CA VAL A 61 10.89 2.81 -3.90
C VAL A 61 11.85 3.97 -3.62
N ARG A 62 13.13 3.82 -4.02
CA ARG A 62 14.15 4.88 -3.91
C ARG A 62 13.95 5.98 -4.94
#